data_AF-A0A7X7AJQ4-F1
#
_entry.id   AF-A0A7X7AJQ4-F1
#
_cell.length_a   1.000
_cell.length_b   1.000
_cell.length_c   1.000
_cell.angle_alpha   90.00
_cell.angle_beta   90.00
_cell.angle_gamma   90.00
#
_symmetry.space_group_name_H-M   'P 1'
#
loop_
_entity.id
_entity.type
_entity.pdbx_description
1 polymer ?
#
loop_
_entity_poly.entity_id
_entity_poly.type
_entity_poly.pdbx_seq_one_letter_code
_entity_poly.pdbx_strand_id
1 'polypeptide(L)' 'KLVLLAIIWGYLHHFCAGIRYLTLDLHMGNDKHTAQKTAGAVLVISLALTVVLGLKLFGVW' A
#
# COMPACT_ATOMS: atom_id res chain seq x y z
N LYS A 1 18.81 -6.07 6.18
CA LYS A 1 17.70 -6.29 5.22
C LYS A 1 16.34 -5.84 5.77
N LEU A 2 16.03 -6.05 7.06
CA LEU A 2 14.75 -5.62 7.66
C LEU A 2 14.50 -4.10 7.61
N VAL A 3 15.51 -3.27 7.90
CA VAL A 3 15.37 -1.79 7.75
C VAL A 3 15.01 -1.40 6.32
N LEU A 4 15.69 -2.00 5.33
CA LEU A 4 15.36 -1.77 3.92
C LEU A 4 13.96 -2.27 3.56
N LEU A 5 13.51 -3.41 4.11
CA LEU A 5 12.14 -3.89 3.95
C LEU A 5 11.12 -2.89 4.51
N ALA A 6 11.39 -2.30 5.67
CA ALA A 6 10.53 -1.28 6.26
C ALA A 6 10.47 0.00 5.40
N ILE A 7 11.59 0.41 4.81
CA ILE A 7 11.64 1.54 3.86
C ILE A 7 10.84 1.22 2.59
N ILE A 8 11.00 0.02 2.03
CA ILE A 8 10.23 -0.45 0.86
C ILE A 8 8.74 -0.43 1.19
N TRP A 9 8.34 -0.98 2.34
CA TRP A 9 6.95 -0.97 2.77
C TRP A 9 6.41 0.44 2.94
N GLY A 10 7.15 1.32 3.61
CA GLY A 10 6.78 2.72 3.79
C GLY A 10 6.50 3.43 2.46
N TYR A 11 7.40 3.25 1.48
CA TYR A 11 7.21 3.77 0.12
C TYR A 11 5.97 3.18 -0.56
N LEU A 12 5.80 1.85 -0.56
CA LEU A 12 4.68 1.17 -1.20
C LEU A 12 3.33 1.55 -0.57
N HIS A 13 3.27 1.62 0.76
CA HIS A 13 2.08 2.05 1.47
C HIS A 13 1.74 3.51 1.14
N HIS A 14 2.73 4.40 1.16
CA HIS A 14 2.55 5.81 0.78
C HIS A 14 2.09 5.95 -0.67
N PHE A 15 2.68 5.20 -1.61
CA PHE A 15 2.29 5.20 -3.02
C PHE A 15 0.84 4.76 -3.22
N CYS A 16 0.44 3.61 -2.65
CA CYS A 16 -0.94 3.13 -2.71
C CYS A 16 -1.92 4.10 -2.03
N ALA A 17 -1.54 4.68 -0.88
CA ALA A 17 -2.34 5.70 -0.20
C ALA A 17 -2.47 6.97 -1.06
N GLY A 18 -1.40 7.39 -1.74
CA GLY A 18 -1.40 8.53 -2.65
C GLY A 18 -2.40 8.36 -3.79
N ILE A 19 -2.45 7.19 -4.41
CA ILE A 19 -3.48 6.86 -5.43
C ILE A 19 -4.89 6.99 -4.84
N ARG A 20 -5.12 6.44 -3.64
CA ARG A 20 -6.41 6.57 -2.95
C ARG A 20 -6.76 8.05 -2.71
N TYR A 21 -5.81 8.87 -2.29
CA TYR A 21 -6.06 10.29 -2.06
C TYR A 21 -6.39 11.05 -3.35
N LEU A 22 -5.69 10.78 -4.46
CA LEU A 22 -6.05 11.33 -5.77
C LEU A 22 -7.49 10.96 -6.17
N THR A 23 -7.92 9.73 -5.92
CA THR A 23 -9.32 9.31 -6.15
C THR A 23 -10.31 10.05 -5.26
N LEU A 24 -9.96 10.30 -3.99
CA LEU A 24 -10.78 11.11 -3.07
C LEU A 24 -10.84 12.59 -3.49
N ASP A 25 -9.76 13.14 -4.06
CA ASP A 25 -9.73 14.50 -4.60
C ASP A 25 -10.68 14.65 -5.82
N LEU A 26 -10.90 13.56 -6.55
CA LEU A 26 -11.95 13.45 -7.57
C LEU A 26 -13.36 13.25 -6.99
N HIS A 27 -13.51 13.35 -5.66
CA HIS A 27 -14.76 13.18 -4.91
C HIS A 27 -15.39 11.77 -5.06
N MET A 28 -14.57 10.76 -5.35
CA MET A 28 -15.02 9.37 -5.50
C MET A 28 -14.72 8.57 -4.24
N GLY A 29 -15.75 7.96 -3.65
CA GLY A 29 -15.59 7.08 -2.48
C GLY A 29 -15.40 7.80 -1.14
N ASN A 30 -15.90 9.05 -1.04
CA ASN A 30 -15.85 9.86 0.18
C ASN A 30 -16.85 9.42 1.27
N ASP A 31 -17.81 8.53 0.97
CA ASP A 31 -18.69 7.99 1.99
C ASP A 31 -17.92 7.09 2.96
N LYS A 32 -18.36 7.03 4.22
CA LYS A 32 -17.63 6.34 5.30
C LYS A 32 -17.37 4.87 4.98
N HIS A 33 -18.32 4.16 4.39
CA HIS A 33 -18.20 2.74 4.13
C HIS A 33 -17.14 2.47 3.05
N THR A 34 -17.23 3.19 1.93
CA THR A 34 -16.26 3.07 0.83
C THR A 34 -14.87 3.57 1.26
N ALA A 35 -14.78 4.67 2.00
CA ALA A 35 -13.52 5.20 2.51
C ALA A 35 -12.80 4.21 3.44
N GLN A 36 -13.54 3.48 4.28
CA GLN A 36 -12.99 2.42 5.13
C GLN A 36 -12.52 1.22 4.31
N LYS A 37 -13.33 0.75 3.36
CA LYS A 37 -12.94 -0.39 2.49
C LYS A 37 -11.71 -0.08 1.66
N THR A 38 -11.62 1.11 1.06
CA THR A 38 -10.47 1.53 0.25
C THR A 38 -9.21 1.72 1.08
N ALA A 39 -9.32 2.22 2.33
CA ALA A 39 -8.19 2.27 3.25
C ALA A 39 -7.66 0.86 3.59
N GLY A 40 -8.58 -0.09 3.84
CA GLY A 40 -8.22 -1.50 4.02
C GLY A 40 -7.54 -2.11 2.78
N ALA A 41 -8.04 -1.80 1.58
CA ALA A 41 -7.43 -2.24 0.33
C ALA A 41 -5.99 -1.72 0.15
N VAL A 42 -5.72 -0.45 0.47
CA VAL A 42 -4.36 0.14 0.46
C VAL A 42 -3.41 -0.67 1.35
N LEU A 43 -3.84 -1.02 2.58
CA LEU A 43 -3.02 -1.80 3.49
C LEU A 43 -2.72 -3.20 2.93
N VAL A 44 -3.74 -3.93 2.47
CA VAL A 44 -3.59 -5.28 1.92
C VAL A 44 -2.70 -5.30 0.68
N ILE A 45 -2.94 -4.40 -0.29
CA ILE A 45 -2.17 -4.32 -1.53
C ILE A 45 -0.70 -3.96 -1.24
N SER A 46 -0.46 -2.95 -0.39
CA SER A 46 0.90 -2.54 -0.04
C SER A 46 1.69 -3.65 0.67
N LEU A 47 1.04 -4.42 1.55
CA LEU A 47 1.67 -5.57 2.20
C LEU A 47 1.93 -6.72 1.22
N ALA A 48 0.99 -7.03 0.32
CA ALA A 48 1.20 -8.05 -0.71
C ALA A 48 2.42 -7.72 -1.60
N LEU A 49 2.52 -6.47 -2.06
CA LEU A 49 3.68 -5.98 -2.80
C LEU A 49 4.97 -6.04 -1.97
N THR A 50 4.90 -5.69 -0.68
CA THR A 50 6.03 -5.78 0.25
C THR A 50 6.51 -7.22 0.40
N VAL A 51 5.60 -8.20 0.48
CA VAL A 51 5.96 -9.62 0.53
C VAL A 51 6.66 -10.04 -0.76
N VAL A 52 6.12 -9.70 -1.93
CA VAL A 52 6.75 -10.05 -3.23
C VAL A 52 8.16 -9.48 -3.34
N LEU A 53 8.35 -8.20 -3.02
CA LEU A 53 9.68 -7.58 -3.04
C LEU A 53 10.58 -8.09 -1.91
N GLY A 54 10.00 -8.44 -0.76
CA GLY A 54 10.68 -9.05 0.37
C GLY A 54 11.27 -10.40 -0.02
N LEU A 55 10.49 -11.29 -0.65
CA LEU A 55 10.97 -12.60 -1.12
C LEU A 55 12.18 -12.44 -2.05
N LYS A 56 12.12 -11.46 -2.97
CA LYS A 56 13.28 -11.11 -3.81
C LYS A 56 14.47 -10.55 -3.02
N LEU A 57 14.23 -9.65 -2.06
CA LEU A 57 15.28 -9.06 -1.21
C LEU A 57 16.01 -10.11 -0.34
N PHE A 58 15.29 -11.16 0.07
CA PHE A 58 15.84 -12.27 0.85
C PHE A 58 16.38 -13.42 -0.03
N GLY A 59 16.27 -13.33 -1.36
CA GLY A 59 16.88 -14.27 -2.29
C GLY A 59 16.12 -15.59 -2.43
N VAL A 60 14.79 -15.56 -2.30
CA VAL A 60 13.94 -16.75 -2.51
C VAL A 60 13.93 -17.16 -3.99
N TRP A 61 14.15 -16.19 -4.90
CA TRP A 61 14.38 -16.37 -6.34
C TRP A 61 15.06 -15.14 -6.93
#